data_AF-A0A2H0N5B1-F1
#
_entry.id   AF-A0A2H0N5B1-F1
#
_cell.length_a   1.000
_cell.length_b   1.000
_cell.length_c   1.000
_cell.angle_alpha   90.00
_cell.angle_beta   90.00
_cell.angle_gamma   90.00
#
_symmetry.space_group_name_H-M   'P 1'
#
loop_
_entity.id
_entity.type
_entity.pdbx_description
1 polymer ?
#
loop_
_entity_poly.entity_id
_entity_poly.type
_entity_poly.pdbx_seq_one_letter_code
_entity_poly.pdbx_strand_id
1 'polypeptide(L)'
;MKTFLLAWKQLTKNKGRAGLTIFGVTIGVAVVILVLSAGNGVKGLVLGELDSFGSNWIDIEVKVPSTGKASLANVQSMAGGVTITTLTLDDAKRVLALDTITDIYAGVTTQAVFAYGNEKKQPTIFAVTASYVHIDTGTVIKKGRFYTDEEDAAATQVVVLGSKLKETLFGNDEAVGKNIKVGGKSFRVIGELEERGATGFFNYDEIAYIPLQTAQKKMMGIVHVMFMIGQMADADKSDATAEEIRWILREQHNITDPDKDDFSVTTQQESVDLINTVFFGIQMLLVVLAAISLIVGGVGIMNVMYVSVVERTFEIGLRKAVGAREKEIRRQFLTEAVVLTMFGGAIGIAVGIVLSFFIAL
;
A
#
# COMPACT_ATOMS: atom_id res chain seq x y z
N MET A 1 4.77 -20.09 -46.41
CA MET A 1 4.68 -18.74 -47.04
C MET A 1 3.38 -18.51 -47.82
N LYS A 2 2.99 -19.39 -48.77
CA LYS A 2 1.71 -19.27 -49.52
C LYS A 2 0.46 -19.22 -48.62
N THR A 3 0.44 -19.98 -47.52
CA THR A 3 -0.69 -20.04 -46.57
C THR A 3 -0.90 -18.75 -45.78
N PHE A 4 0.17 -18.03 -45.43
CA PHE A 4 0.12 -16.77 -44.68
C PHE A 4 -0.40 -15.62 -45.55
N LEU A 5 0.09 -15.50 -46.78
CA LEU A 5 -0.41 -14.54 -47.78
C LEU A 5 -1.88 -14.76 -48.12
N LEU A 6 -2.34 -16.02 -48.15
CA LEU A 6 -3.74 -16.36 -48.34
C LEU A 6 -4.61 -15.98 -47.14
N ALA A 7 -4.16 -16.24 -45.91
CA ALA A 7 -4.86 -15.83 -44.69
C ALA A 7 -5.01 -14.30 -44.61
N TRP A 8 -3.94 -13.56 -44.91
CA TRP A 8 -3.94 -12.09 -44.94
C TRP A 8 -4.95 -11.51 -45.93
N LYS A 9 -4.96 -12.03 -47.17
CA LYS A 9 -5.89 -11.58 -48.23
C LYS A 9 -7.35 -11.93 -47.91
N GLN A 10 -7.60 -12.95 -47.11
CA GLN A 10 -8.95 -13.37 -46.70
C GLN A 10 -9.48 -12.56 -45.52
N LEU A 11 -8.62 -12.20 -44.55
CA LEU A 11 -8.96 -11.28 -43.47
C LEU A 11 -9.44 -9.92 -43.97
N THR A 12 -8.85 -9.43 -45.07
CA THR A 12 -9.27 -8.16 -45.68
C THR A 12 -10.62 -8.19 -46.39
N LYS A 13 -11.22 -9.37 -46.61
CA LYS A 13 -12.49 -9.55 -47.33
C LYS A 13 -13.71 -9.42 -46.40
N ASN A 14 -13.59 -9.81 -45.12
CA ASN A 14 -14.61 -9.68 -44.07
C ASN A 14 -14.13 -8.76 -42.92
N LYS A 15 -13.87 -7.49 -43.25
CA LYS A 15 -13.23 -6.49 -42.38
C LYS A 15 -13.93 -6.28 -41.03
N GLY A 16 -15.26 -6.30 -40.99
CA GLY A 16 -16.02 -6.06 -39.76
C GLY A 16 -15.82 -7.16 -38.70
N ARG A 17 -15.90 -8.44 -39.11
CA ARG A 17 -15.80 -9.57 -38.18
C ARG A 17 -14.37 -9.84 -37.74
N ALA A 18 -13.41 -9.75 -38.68
CA ALA A 18 -12.00 -9.82 -38.35
C ALA A 18 -11.61 -8.70 -37.38
N GLY A 19 -12.08 -7.47 -37.63
CA GLY A 19 -11.90 -6.33 -36.72
C GLY A 19 -12.46 -6.58 -35.32
N LEU A 20 -13.71 -7.05 -35.21
CA LEU A 20 -14.35 -7.31 -33.91
C LEU A 20 -13.62 -8.39 -33.09
N THR A 21 -13.10 -9.42 -33.75
CA THR A 21 -12.34 -10.51 -33.10
C THR A 21 -10.99 -10.03 -32.60
N ILE A 22 -10.26 -9.32 -33.48
CA ILE A 22 -8.97 -8.71 -33.14
C ILE A 22 -9.17 -7.74 -31.98
N PHE A 23 -10.22 -6.92 -32.00
CA PHE A 23 -10.55 -5.97 -30.94
C PHE A 23 -10.82 -6.66 -29.59
N GLY A 24 -11.60 -7.75 -29.58
CA GLY A 24 -11.84 -8.53 -28.36
C GLY A 24 -10.57 -9.10 -27.73
N VAL A 25 -9.68 -9.69 -28.55
CA VAL A 25 -8.37 -10.18 -28.10
C VAL A 25 -7.47 -9.02 -27.65
N THR A 26 -7.49 -7.92 -28.38
CA THR A 26 -6.67 -6.72 -28.11
C THR A 26 -7.04 -6.14 -26.74
N ILE A 27 -8.34 -5.94 -26.47
CA ILE A 27 -8.81 -5.42 -25.17
C ILE A 27 -8.46 -6.38 -24.05
N GLY A 28 -8.70 -7.68 -24.23
CA GLY A 28 -8.39 -8.68 -23.20
C GLY A 28 -6.92 -8.65 -22.80
N VAL A 29 -6.01 -8.65 -23.78
CA VAL A 29 -4.57 -8.58 -23.53
C VAL A 29 -4.15 -7.22 -22.94
N ALA A 30 -4.70 -6.11 -23.45
CA ALA A 30 -4.38 -4.78 -22.96
C ALA A 30 -4.81 -4.57 -21.50
N VAL A 31 -6.02 -4.99 -21.12
CA VAL A 31 -6.53 -4.89 -19.74
C VAL A 31 -5.69 -5.71 -18.78
N VAL A 32 -5.29 -6.92 -19.15
CA VAL A 32 -4.43 -7.75 -18.29
C VAL A 32 -3.08 -7.08 -18.04
N ILE A 33 -2.46 -6.52 -19.09
CA ILE A 33 -1.20 -5.78 -18.96
C ILE A 33 -1.39 -4.56 -18.05
N LEU A 34 -2.45 -3.77 -18.28
CA LEU A 34 -2.73 -2.57 -17.50
C LEU A 34 -2.90 -2.88 -16.01
N VAL A 35 -3.70 -3.88 -15.68
CA VAL A 35 -3.99 -4.22 -14.28
C VAL A 35 -2.76 -4.79 -13.58
N LEU A 36 -1.94 -5.59 -14.27
CA LEU A 36 -0.67 -6.08 -13.72
C LEU A 36 0.36 -4.96 -13.52
N SER A 37 0.53 -4.07 -14.51
CA SER A 37 1.45 -2.94 -14.40
C SER A 37 1.02 -1.96 -13.31
N ALA A 38 -0.27 -1.61 -13.25
CA ALA A 38 -0.81 -0.75 -12.20
C ALA A 38 -0.65 -1.40 -10.82
N GLY A 39 -0.94 -2.71 -10.69
CA GLY A 39 -0.76 -3.44 -9.45
C GLY A 39 0.69 -3.45 -8.95
N ASN A 40 1.65 -3.66 -9.85
CA ASN A 40 3.07 -3.57 -9.52
C ASN A 40 3.52 -2.14 -9.19
N GLY A 41 2.95 -1.13 -9.87
CA GLY A 41 3.20 0.28 -9.54
C GLY A 41 2.73 0.61 -8.13
N VAL A 42 1.50 0.24 -7.78
CA VAL A 42 0.96 0.41 -6.43
C VAL A 42 1.79 -0.36 -5.40
N LYS A 43 2.19 -1.61 -5.68
CA LYS A 43 3.10 -2.37 -4.82
C LYS A 43 4.42 -1.64 -4.57
N GLY A 44 5.02 -1.07 -5.62
CA GLY A 44 6.25 -0.30 -5.54
C GLY A 44 6.10 0.97 -4.72
N LEU A 45 4.97 1.67 -4.83
CA LEU A 45 4.67 2.83 -3.99
C LEU A 45 4.59 2.45 -2.51
N VAL A 46 3.85 1.38 -2.17
CA VAL A 46 3.71 0.92 -0.78
C VAL A 46 5.06 0.46 -0.20
N LEU A 47 5.90 -0.23 -0.98
CA LEU A 47 7.24 -0.63 -0.54
C LEU A 47 8.17 0.58 -0.39
N GLY A 48 8.10 1.55 -1.29
CA GLY A 48 8.90 2.78 -1.21
C GLY A 48 8.53 3.66 0.00
N GLU A 49 7.30 3.58 0.49
CA GLU A 49 6.90 4.23 1.75
C GLU A 49 7.62 3.62 2.96
N LEU A 50 7.82 2.29 2.98
CA LEU A 50 8.58 1.64 4.05
C LEU A 50 10.06 2.05 4.04
N ASP A 51 10.63 2.28 2.86
CA ASP A 51 12.01 2.77 2.72
C ASP A 51 12.18 4.18 3.29
N SER A 52 11.11 5.00 3.31
CA SER A 52 11.16 6.37 3.85
C SER A 52 11.38 6.42 5.37
N PHE A 53 11.08 5.34 6.08
CA PHE A 53 11.37 5.16 7.51
C PHE A 53 12.78 4.62 7.79
N GLY A 54 13.61 4.46 6.75
CA GLY A 54 14.90 3.77 6.85
C GLY A 54 14.77 2.25 6.75
N SER A 55 15.91 1.55 6.69
CA SER A 55 15.96 0.09 6.47
C SER A 55 16.15 -0.74 7.76
N ASN A 56 16.02 -0.09 8.91
CA ASN A 56 16.49 -0.63 10.19
C ASN A 56 15.54 -0.31 11.34
N TRP A 57 14.22 -0.24 11.10
CA TRP A 57 13.24 -0.05 12.16
C TRP A 57 12.56 -1.36 12.58
N ILE A 58 12.10 -1.39 13.81
CA ILE A 58 11.26 -2.45 14.37
C ILE A 58 10.02 -1.82 15.00
N ASP A 59 8.86 -2.30 14.59
CA ASP A 59 7.57 -1.82 15.08
C ASP A 59 7.08 -2.71 16.22
N ILE A 60 6.60 -2.05 17.28
CA ILE A 60 6.07 -2.67 18.48
C ILE A 60 4.70 -2.06 18.73
N GLU A 61 3.65 -2.81 18.42
CA GLU A 61 2.27 -2.36 18.56
C GLU A 61 1.50 -3.20 19.58
N VAL A 62 0.44 -2.63 20.14
CA VAL A 62 -0.51 -3.42 20.95
C VAL A 62 -1.27 -4.40 20.08
N LYS A 63 -1.53 -5.59 20.63
CA LYS A 63 -2.22 -6.68 19.94
C LYS A 63 -3.24 -7.31 20.86
N VAL A 64 -4.40 -7.68 20.32
CA VAL A 64 -5.39 -8.43 21.09
C VAL A 64 -4.88 -9.86 21.34
N PRO A 65 -4.82 -10.33 22.60
CA PRO A 65 -4.35 -11.68 22.93
C PRO A 65 -5.12 -12.76 22.17
N SER A 66 -4.46 -13.89 21.87
CA SER A 66 -5.04 -15.02 21.13
C SER A 66 -5.44 -14.74 19.68
N THR A 67 -5.04 -13.60 19.11
CA THR A 67 -5.20 -13.29 17.68
C THR A 67 -3.87 -13.42 16.94
N GLY A 68 -3.89 -13.50 15.60
CA GLY A 68 -2.67 -13.43 14.79
C GLY A 68 -2.15 -11.99 14.66
N LYS A 69 -0.84 -11.81 14.43
CA LYS A 69 -0.27 -10.51 14.07
C LYS A 69 -0.97 -9.93 12.84
N ALA A 70 -1.29 -8.63 12.84
CA ALA A 70 -1.99 -7.97 11.74
C ALA A 70 -3.25 -8.73 11.21
N SER A 71 -3.90 -9.53 12.06
CA SER A 71 -5.00 -10.40 11.63
C SER A 71 -6.31 -9.62 11.51
N LEU A 72 -7.19 -10.08 10.63
CA LEU A 72 -8.54 -9.52 10.50
C LEU A 72 -9.29 -9.51 11.84
N ALA A 73 -9.04 -10.52 12.69
CA ALA A 73 -9.57 -10.60 14.05
C ALA A 73 -9.01 -9.49 14.95
N ASN A 74 -7.70 -9.22 14.91
CA ASN A 74 -7.09 -8.12 15.67
C ASN A 74 -7.69 -6.76 15.24
N VAL A 75 -7.75 -6.52 13.93
CA VAL A 75 -8.31 -5.28 13.35
C VAL A 75 -9.80 -5.12 13.72
N GLN A 76 -10.58 -6.20 13.63
CA GLN A 76 -12.01 -6.17 13.99
C GLN A 76 -12.23 -5.97 15.49
N SER A 77 -11.42 -6.57 16.35
CA SER A 77 -11.53 -6.40 17.80
C SER A 77 -11.17 -4.97 18.23
N MET A 78 -10.11 -4.39 17.68
CA MET A 78 -9.75 -3.00 17.95
C MET A 78 -10.79 -2.03 17.38
N ALA A 79 -11.28 -2.26 16.15
CA ALA A 79 -12.39 -1.48 15.58
C ALA A 79 -13.71 -1.65 16.34
N GLY A 80 -13.89 -2.79 17.03
CA GLY A 80 -15.01 -3.09 17.91
C GLY A 80 -14.91 -2.49 19.32
N GLY A 81 -13.84 -1.73 19.61
CA GLY A 81 -13.67 -1.01 20.87
C GLY A 81 -12.87 -1.75 21.95
N VAL A 82 -12.19 -2.85 21.61
CA VAL A 82 -11.23 -3.48 22.52
C VAL A 82 -9.96 -2.63 22.56
N THR A 83 -9.74 -1.94 23.68
CA THR A 83 -8.52 -1.17 23.92
C THR A 83 -7.55 -1.98 24.77
N ILE A 84 -6.40 -2.33 24.21
CA ILE A 84 -5.29 -2.92 24.95
C ILE A 84 -4.46 -1.78 25.54
N THR A 85 -4.28 -1.79 26.86
CA THR A 85 -3.66 -0.69 27.61
C THR A 85 -2.42 -1.11 28.38
N THR A 86 -1.78 -2.19 27.94
CA THR A 86 -0.68 -2.84 28.67
C THR A 86 0.68 -2.25 28.31
N LEU A 87 0.87 -1.82 27.07
CA LEU A 87 2.11 -1.20 26.61
C LEU A 87 2.27 0.22 27.18
N THR A 88 3.45 0.53 27.72
CA THR A 88 3.75 1.78 28.41
C THR A 88 5.13 2.35 28.02
N LEU A 89 5.43 3.55 28.52
CA LEU A 89 6.76 4.14 28.38
C LEU A 89 7.86 3.41 29.16
N ASP A 90 7.53 2.55 30.12
CA ASP A 90 8.55 1.75 30.80
C ASP A 90 9.07 0.64 29.90
N ASP A 91 8.18 0.05 29.09
CA ASP A 91 8.53 -0.92 28.05
C ASP A 91 9.51 -0.32 27.05
N ALA A 92 9.24 0.90 26.58
CA ALA A 92 10.13 1.64 25.68
C ALA A 92 11.54 1.79 26.27
N LYS A 93 11.65 2.10 27.57
CA LYS A 93 12.95 2.27 28.24
C LYS A 93 13.73 0.96 28.36
N ARG A 94 13.04 -0.16 28.61
CA ARG A 94 13.67 -1.48 28.65
C ARG A 94 14.15 -1.92 27.28
N VAL A 95 13.39 -1.64 26.24
CA VAL A 95 13.80 -1.93 24.85
C VAL A 95 14.99 -1.06 24.44
N LEU A 96 15.00 0.24 24.79
CA LEU A 96 16.13 1.14 24.52
C LEU A 96 17.43 0.72 25.23
N ALA A 97 17.33 -0.04 26.33
CA ALA A 97 18.50 -0.53 27.05
C ALA A 97 19.24 -1.68 26.33
N LEU A 98 18.70 -2.18 25.22
CA LEU A 98 19.35 -3.17 24.37
C LEU A 98 20.47 -2.54 23.53
N ASP A 99 21.63 -3.19 23.46
CA ASP A 99 22.76 -2.76 22.63
C ASP A 99 22.44 -2.73 21.12
N THR A 100 21.39 -3.44 20.71
CA THR A 100 20.92 -3.54 19.32
C THR A 100 20.02 -2.38 18.89
N ILE A 101 19.48 -1.60 19.83
CA ILE A 101 18.56 -0.48 19.58
C ILE A 101 19.29 0.84 19.85
N THR A 102 19.37 1.70 18.83
CA THR A 102 20.06 3.00 18.93
C THR A 102 19.16 4.11 19.46
N ASP A 103 17.87 4.06 19.11
CA ASP A 103 16.88 5.05 19.55
C ASP A 103 15.49 4.40 19.53
N ILE A 104 14.55 4.93 20.29
CA ILE A 104 13.15 4.48 20.29
C ILE A 104 12.23 5.68 20.49
N TYR A 105 11.10 5.67 19.79
CA TYR A 105 10.00 6.57 20.12
C TYR A 105 8.74 5.78 20.42
N ALA A 106 7.88 6.33 21.26
CA ALA A 106 6.58 5.77 21.59
C ALA A 106 5.48 6.76 21.25
N GLY A 107 4.29 6.26 20.94
CA GLY A 107 3.21 7.10 20.41
C GLY A 107 1.79 6.65 20.76
N VAL A 108 0.89 7.62 20.74
CA VAL A 108 -0.55 7.42 20.69
C VAL A 108 -1.14 8.32 19.61
N THR A 109 -2.11 7.80 18.87
CA THR A 109 -2.86 8.58 17.89
C THR A 109 -4.18 9.02 18.49
N THR A 110 -4.52 10.30 18.32
CA THR A 110 -5.80 10.86 18.78
C THR A 110 -6.30 11.93 17.82
N GLN A 111 -7.48 12.49 18.10
CA GLN A 111 -8.04 13.59 17.31
C GLN A 111 -8.61 14.63 18.27
N ALA A 112 -8.44 15.90 17.93
CA ALA A 112 -9.09 16.99 18.64
C ALA A 112 -9.37 18.15 17.70
N VAL A 113 -10.31 19.02 18.07
CA VAL A 113 -10.57 20.24 17.30
C VAL A 113 -9.47 21.27 17.57
N PHE A 114 -8.80 21.67 16.51
CA PHE A 114 -7.87 22.79 16.43
C PHE A 114 -8.65 24.02 16.02
N ALA A 115 -8.52 25.10 16.78
CA ALA A 115 -9.21 26.36 16.52
C ALA A 115 -8.26 27.55 16.66
N TYR A 116 -8.28 28.43 15.66
CA TYR A 116 -7.57 29.69 15.63
C TYR A 116 -8.42 30.75 14.93
N GLY A 117 -8.74 31.85 15.61
CA GLY A 117 -9.70 32.83 15.10
C GLY A 117 -11.07 32.19 14.81
N ASN A 118 -11.51 32.29 13.56
CA ASN A 118 -12.74 31.65 13.07
C ASN A 118 -12.51 30.28 12.42
N GLU A 119 -11.26 29.88 12.20
CA GLU A 119 -10.91 28.62 11.55
C GLU A 119 -10.93 27.47 12.55
N LYS A 120 -11.51 26.34 12.12
CA LYS A 120 -11.58 25.10 12.91
C LYS A 120 -11.33 23.89 12.01
N LYS A 121 -10.49 22.97 12.48
CA LYS A 121 -10.21 21.70 11.84
C LYS A 121 -10.07 20.62 12.90
N GLN A 122 -10.40 19.38 12.58
CA GLN A 122 -10.18 18.22 13.46
C GLN A 122 -9.14 17.29 12.82
N PRO A 123 -7.85 17.62 12.91
CA PRO A 123 -6.78 16.77 12.37
C PRO A 123 -6.54 15.53 13.24
N THR A 124 -5.87 14.56 12.63
CA THR A 124 -5.20 13.49 13.38
C THR A 124 -3.98 14.06 14.11
N ILE A 125 -3.83 13.68 15.36
CA ILE A 125 -2.75 14.09 16.25
C ILE A 125 -1.87 12.88 16.50
N PHE A 126 -0.59 13.01 16.15
CA PHE A 126 0.46 12.08 16.55
C PHE A 126 1.08 12.62 17.83
N ALA A 127 0.70 12.01 18.95
CA ALA A 127 1.28 12.32 20.24
C ALA A 127 2.43 11.36 20.48
N VAL A 128 3.66 11.82 20.27
CA VAL A 128 4.87 10.99 20.24
C VAL A 128 5.93 11.57 21.18
N THR A 129 6.93 10.75 21.53
CA THR A 129 8.11 11.22 22.28
C THR A 129 8.98 12.11 21.40
N ALA A 130 9.82 12.94 22.01
CA ALA A 130 10.67 13.90 21.28
C ALA A 130 11.68 13.23 20.33
N SER A 131 12.09 11.99 20.62
CA SER A 131 12.95 11.15 19.77
C SER A 131 12.37 10.84 18.39
N TYR A 132 11.08 11.07 18.16
CA TYR A 132 10.41 10.83 16.88
C TYR A 132 11.16 11.44 15.68
N VAL A 133 11.62 12.69 15.80
CA VAL A 133 12.28 13.43 14.72
C VAL A 133 13.67 12.88 14.37
N HIS A 134 14.28 12.10 15.26
CA HIS A 134 15.57 11.45 14.99
C HIS A 134 15.41 10.16 14.18
N ILE A 135 14.27 9.49 14.32
CA ILE A 135 13.97 8.21 13.69
C ILE A 135 13.24 8.42 12.35
N ASP A 136 12.21 9.27 12.32
CA ASP A 136 11.49 9.59 11.08
C ASP A 136 12.20 10.70 10.29
N THR A 137 13.12 10.30 9.43
CA THR A 137 13.88 11.22 8.55
C THR A 137 13.02 12.05 7.60
N GLY A 138 11.76 11.65 7.36
CA GLY A 138 10.80 12.40 6.55
C GLY A 138 10.20 13.62 7.28
N THR A 139 10.42 13.77 8.58
CA THR A 139 9.91 14.91 9.37
C THR A 139 10.91 16.06 9.36
N VAL A 140 10.84 16.88 8.30
CA VAL A 140 11.72 18.05 8.14
C VAL A 140 11.03 19.32 8.66
N ILE A 141 11.70 20.06 9.55
CA ILE A 141 11.20 21.33 10.07
C ILE A 141 11.44 22.45 9.05
N LYS A 142 10.36 23.05 8.54
CA LYS A 142 10.41 24.22 7.66
C LYS A 142 10.68 25.52 8.42
N LYS A 143 10.03 25.69 9.56
CA LYS A 143 10.18 26.86 10.44
C LYS A 143 10.04 26.45 11.90
N GLY A 144 10.83 27.07 12.78
CA GLY A 144 10.77 26.82 14.22
C GLY A 144 11.60 25.61 14.63
N ARG A 145 11.06 24.76 15.51
CA ARG A 145 11.72 23.54 16.00
C ARG A 145 10.72 22.48 16.42
N PHE A 146 11.20 21.25 16.60
CA PHE A 146 10.49 20.23 17.35
C PHE A 146 10.58 20.48 18.87
N TYR A 147 9.76 19.80 19.67
CA TYR A 147 9.83 19.87 21.12
C TYR A 147 11.00 19.03 21.67
N THR A 148 11.54 19.42 22.83
CA THR A 148 12.65 18.70 23.48
C THR A 148 12.14 17.61 24.42
N ASP A 149 13.04 16.71 24.85
CA ASP A 149 12.72 15.67 25.84
C ASP A 149 12.22 16.27 27.16
N GLU A 150 12.76 17.42 27.60
CA GLU A 150 12.29 18.09 28.81
C GLU A 150 10.88 18.66 28.65
N GLU A 151 10.56 19.19 27.46
CA GLU A 151 9.22 19.70 27.16
C GLU A 151 8.19 18.56 27.12
N ASP A 152 8.55 17.40 26.58
CA ASP A 152 7.72 16.20 26.63
C ASP A 152 7.56 15.69 28.06
N ALA A 153 8.65 15.47 28.80
CA ALA A 153 8.58 15.03 30.20
C ALA A 153 7.73 15.95 31.10
N ALA A 154 7.80 17.27 30.86
CA ALA A 154 7.03 18.28 31.58
C ALA A 154 5.55 18.41 31.13
N ALA A 155 5.11 17.62 30.15
CA ALA A 155 3.78 17.71 29.53
C ALA A 155 3.47 19.15 29.07
N THR A 156 4.43 19.75 28.37
CA THR A 156 4.33 21.13 27.87
C THR A 156 3.31 21.20 26.73
N GLN A 157 2.44 22.21 26.75
CA GLN A 157 1.39 22.39 25.74
C GLN A 157 1.94 23.10 24.51
N VAL A 158 2.79 22.39 23.77
CA VAL A 158 3.37 22.80 22.50
C VAL A 158 2.87 21.92 21.38
N VAL A 159 2.86 22.45 20.16
CA VAL A 159 2.40 21.75 18.98
C VAL A 159 3.25 22.10 17.77
N VAL A 160 3.51 21.10 16.94
CA VAL A 160 4.14 21.22 15.62
C VAL A 160 3.09 20.87 14.58
N LEU A 161 2.96 21.70 13.54
CA LEU A 161 1.90 21.58 12.55
C LEU A 161 2.46 21.07 11.21
N GLY A 162 1.75 20.13 10.59
CA GLY A 162 1.93 19.81 9.18
C GLY A 162 1.65 21.02 8.28
N SER A 163 2.23 21.01 7.09
CA SER A 163 2.21 22.13 6.14
C SER A 163 0.78 22.58 5.78
N LYS A 164 -0.11 21.62 5.47
CA LYS A 164 -1.50 21.89 5.08
C LYS A 164 -2.39 22.28 6.25
N LEU A 165 -2.15 21.68 7.43
CA LEU A 165 -2.85 22.09 8.65
C LEU A 165 -2.50 23.52 9.04
N LYS A 166 -1.22 23.91 8.93
CA LYS A 166 -0.78 25.28 9.13
C LYS A 166 -1.48 26.23 8.15
N GLU A 167 -1.50 25.89 6.86
CA GLU A 167 -2.16 26.71 5.83
C GLU A 167 -3.66 26.86 6.11
N THR A 168 -4.33 25.80 6.53
CA THR A 168 -5.77 25.83 6.84
C THR A 168 -6.07 26.74 8.04
N LEU A 169 -5.25 26.68 9.10
CA LEU A 169 -5.52 27.44 10.33
C LEU A 169 -5.04 28.89 10.27
N PHE A 170 -3.94 29.17 9.56
CA PHE A 170 -3.28 30.49 9.56
C PHE A 170 -3.23 31.14 8.17
N GLY A 171 -3.55 30.42 7.10
CA GLY A 171 -3.35 30.89 5.74
C GLY A 171 -1.88 31.28 5.51
N ASN A 172 -1.70 32.50 5.00
CA ASN A 172 -0.39 33.08 4.75
C ASN A 172 0.29 33.67 6.00
N ASP A 173 -0.41 33.74 7.14
CA ASP A 173 0.17 34.27 8.38
C ASP A 173 1.24 33.32 8.95
N GLU A 174 2.14 33.88 9.75
CA GLU A 174 3.08 33.09 10.55
C GLU A 174 2.34 32.35 11.67
N ALA A 175 2.61 31.05 11.81
CA ALA A 175 2.01 30.19 12.84
C ALA A 175 2.92 30.04 14.07
N VAL A 176 4.23 29.90 13.86
CA VAL A 176 5.22 29.71 14.94
C VAL A 176 5.16 30.90 15.91
N GLY A 177 5.11 30.60 17.20
CA GLY A 177 4.99 31.60 18.25
C GLY A 177 3.56 31.99 18.61
N LYS A 178 2.53 31.57 17.87
CA LYS A 178 1.13 31.85 18.21
C LYS A 178 0.49 30.75 19.05
N ASN A 179 -0.54 31.11 19.81
CA ASN A 179 -1.33 30.16 20.57
C ASN A 179 -2.57 29.73 19.76
N ILE A 180 -2.85 28.43 19.76
CA ILE A 180 -4.07 27.84 19.20
C ILE A 180 -4.82 27.07 20.27
N LYS A 181 -6.13 26.86 20.08
CA LYS A 181 -6.91 25.97 20.95
C LYS A 181 -6.94 24.58 20.35
N VAL A 182 -6.50 23.58 21.11
CA VAL A 182 -6.58 22.15 20.77
C VAL A 182 -7.43 21.47 21.83
N GLY A 183 -8.59 20.91 21.44
CA GLY A 183 -9.50 20.26 22.38
C GLY A 183 -9.95 21.17 23.53
N GLY A 184 -10.06 22.49 23.27
CA GLY A 184 -10.42 23.50 24.26
C GLY A 184 -9.25 24.02 25.13
N LYS A 185 -8.06 23.43 25.04
CA LYS A 185 -6.86 23.87 25.78
C LYS A 185 -5.94 24.71 24.90
N SER A 186 -5.22 25.66 25.48
CA SER A 186 -4.27 26.51 24.73
C SER A 186 -2.95 25.77 24.52
N PHE A 187 -2.47 25.75 23.28
CA PHE A 187 -1.17 25.21 22.88
C PHE A 187 -0.39 26.28 22.13
N ARG A 188 0.93 26.33 22.34
CA ARG A 188 1.84 27.21 21.60
C ARG A 188 2.38 26.46 20.38
N VAL A 189 2.22 27.04 19.19
CA VAL A 189 2.84 26.52 17.98
C VAL A 189 4.33 26.82 18.01
N ILE A 190 5.17 25.78 17.92
CA ILE A 190 6.64 25.91 17.99
C ILE A 190 7.34 25.53 16.69
N GLY A 191 6.64 24.82 15.79
CA GLY A 191 7.19 24.36 14.52
C GLY A 191 6.15 24.20 13.43
N GLU A 192 6.61 24.35 12.19
CA GLU A 192 5.92 24.03 10.94
C GLU A 192 6.79 23.04 10.17
N LEU A 193 6.19 21.96 9.67
CA LEU A 193 6.88 20.96 8.85
C LEU A 193 6.88 21.34 7.36
N GLU A 194 7.86 20.82 6.63
CA GLU A 194 7.85 20.84 5.17
C GLU A 194 6.74 19.95 4.61
N GLU A 195 6.39 20.17 3.35
CA GLU A 195 5.39 19.37 2.66
C GLU A 195 5.95 17.98 2.37
N ARG A 196 5.30 16.94 2.89
CA ARG A 196 5.66 15.53 2.67
C ARG A 196 4.65 14.82 1.76
N GLY A 197 3.40 15.28 1.74
CA GLY A 197 2.30 14.65 1.02
C GLY A 197 1.59 13.55 1.81
N ALA A 198 0.67 12.88 1.11
CA ALA A 198 -0.02 11.71 1.62
C ALA A 198 0.76 10.44 1.26
N THR A 199 1.03 9.62 2.28
CA THR A 199 1.65 8.31 2.13
C THR A 199 0.87 7.31 2.98
N GLY A 200 0.49 6.19 2.37
CA GLY A 200 -0.34 5.16 2.97
C GLY A 200 -1.71 5.71 3.37
N PHE A 201 -2.09 5.50 4.62
CA PHE A 201 -3.38 5.94 5.17
C PHE A 201 -3.35 7.36 5.75
N PHE A 202 -2.18 7.99 5.82
CA PHE A 202 -2.00 9.27 6.49
C PHE A 202 -1.56 10.36 5.52
N ASN A 203 -2.20 11.52 5.67
CA ASN A 203 -1.69 12.75 5.09
C ASN A 203 -0.86 13.49 6.14
N TYR A 204 0.47 13.38 6.04
CA TYR A 204 1.41 13.98 6.99
C TYR A 204 1.32 15.51 7.02
N ASP A 205 0.86 16.13 5.93
CA ASP A 205 0.65 17.57 5.87
C ASP A 205 -0.56 18.04 6.68
N GLU A 206 -1.53 17.16 6.93
CA GLU A 206 -2.71 17.44 7.76
C GLU A 206 -2.57 16.99 9.21
N ILE A 207 -1.44 16.35 9.58
CA ILE A 207 -1.19 15.86 10.94
C ILE A 207 -0.62 16.98 11.83
N ALA A 208 -0.96 16.91 13.12
CA ALA A 208 -0.31 17.69 14.17
C ALA A 208 0.49 16.78 15.10
N TYR A 209 1.63 17.28 15.57
CA TYR A 209 2.46 16.59 16.56
C TYR A 209 2.43 17.33 17.88
N ILE A 210 2.18 16.60 18.96
CA ILE A 210 2.26 17.10 20.33
C ILE A 210 3.06 16.14 21.20
N PRO A 211 3.62 16.58 22.33
CA PRO A 211 4.32 15.68 23.22
C PRO A 211 3.39 14.59 23.77
N LEU A 212 3.86 13.33 23.78
CA LEU A 212 3.10 12.16 24.24
C LEU A 212 2.51 12.38 25.64
N GLN A 213 3.32 12.85 26.58
CA GLN A 213 2.88 13.09 27.96
C GLN A 213 1.77 14.14 28.04
N THR A 214 1.78 15.14 27.15
CA THR A 214 0.73 16.16 27.07
C THR A 214 -0.59 15.55 26.63
N ALA A 215 -0.60 14.68 25.63
CA ALA A 215 -1.80 13.98 25.20
C ALA A 215 -2.33 13.04 26.29
N GLN A 216 -1.45 12.20 26.84
CA GLN A 216 -1.77 11.23 27.88
C GLN A 216 -2.38 11.90 29.13
N LYS A 217 -1.70 12.89 29.70
CA LYS A 217 -2.11 13.52 30.98
C LYS A 217 -3.19 14.58 30.80
N LYS A 218 -3.12 15.39 29.72
CA LYS A 218 -3.99 16.57 29.56
C LYS A 218 -5.13 16.36 28.58
N MET A 219 -5.15 15.31 27.76
CA MET A 219 -6.24 15.11 26.78
C MET A 219 -7.01 13.81 27.01
N MET A 220 -6.30 12.69 27.19
CA MET A 220 -6.91 11.36 27.18
C MET A 220 -7.10 10.76 28.57
N GLY A 221 -6.28 11.13 29.56
CA GLY A 221 -6.31 10.53 30.90
C GLY A 221 -5.81 9.08 30.92
N ILE A 222 -4.83 8.76 30.09
CA ILE A 222 -4.27 7.41 29.94
C ILE A 222 -2.77 7.39 30.29
N VAL A 223 -2.23 6.20 30.54
CA VAL A 223 -0.78 5.99 30.79
C VAL A 223 -0.12 5.06 29.76
N HIS A 224 -0.92 4.40 28.93
CA HIS A 224 -0.46 3.45 27.92
C HIS A 224 -0.14 4.15 26.60
N VAL A 225 0.62 3.45 25.75
CA VAL A 225 0.92 3.83 24.37
C VAL A 225 0.27 2.84 23.41
N MET A 226 0.07 3.23 22.15
CA MET A 226 -0.49 2.35 21.13
C MET A 226 0.59 1.63 20.32
N PHE A 227 1.73 2.29 20.13
CA PHE A 227 2.84 1.78 19.35
C PHE A 227 4.17 2.38 19.81
N MET A 228 5.26 1.71 19.46
CA MET A 228 6.63 2.15 19.62
C MET A 228 7.41 1.73 18.39
N ILE A 229 8.31 2.58 17.92
CA ILE A 229 9.22 2.24 16.83
C ILE A 229 10.64 2.37 17.35
N GLY A 230 11.38 1.26 17.29
CA GLY A 230 12.79 1.19 17.63
C GLY A 230 13.66 1.27 16.38
N GLN A 231 14.71 2.08 16.44
CA GLN A 231 15.75 2.11 15.43
C GLN A 231 16.86 1.12 15.81
N MET A 232 17.17 0.18 14.92
CA MET A 232 18.22 -0.81 15.11
C MET A 232 19.57 -0.31 14.62
N ALA A 233 20.64 -0.68 15.33
CA ALA A 233 22.02 -0.42 14.91
C ALA A 233 22.42 -1.22 13.66
N ASP A 234 21.89 -2.44 13.53
CA ASP A 234 22.25 -3.40 12.50
C ASP A 234 20.99 -4.14 12.02
N ALA A 235 20.60 -3.90 10.76
CA ALA A 235 19.41 -4.50 10.16
C ALA A 235 19.53 -6.03 10.00
N ASP A 236 20.76 -6.56 9.87
CA ASP A 236 21.00 -7.99 9.69
C ASP A 236 20.67 -8.80 10.96
N LYS A 237 20.57 -8.13 12.12
CA LYS A 237 20.20 -8.74 13.41
C LYS A 237 18.74 -8.52 13.79
N SER A 238 17.91 -8.09 12.84
CA SER A 238 16.51 -7.73 13.10
C SER A 238 15.69 -8.86 13.72
N ASP A 239 15.82 -10.10 13.21
CA ASP A 239 15.08 -11.25 13.76
C ASP A 239 15.50 -11.59 15.19
N ALA A 240 16.81 -11.58 15.47
CA ALA A 240 17.33 -11.84 16.81
C ALA A 240 16.91 -10.76 17.81
N THR A 241 16.97 -9.49 17.38
CA THR A 241 16.52 -8.33 18.17
C THR A 241 15.02 -8.39 18.43
N ALA A 242 14.23 -8.82 17.45
CA ALA A 242 12.78 -9.00 17.61
C ALA A 242 12.45 -10.06 18.67
N GLU A 243 13.16 -11.18 18.70
CA GLU A 243 12.98 -12.22 19.74
C GLU A 243 13.40 -11.72 21.13
N GLU A 244 14.49 -10.96 21.22
CA GLU A 244 14.94 -10.36 22.48
C GLU A 244 13.92 -9.37 23.05
N ILE A 245 13.36 -8.52 22.18
CA ILE A 245 12.28 -7.60 22.55
C ILE A 245 11.04 -8.38 23.00
N ARG A 246 10.64 -9.44 22.28
CA ARG A 246 9.52 -10.31 22.70
C ARG A 246 9.75 -10.91 24.08
N TRP A 247 10.98 -11.33 24.38
CA TRP A 247 11.32 -11.87 25.69
C TRP A 247 11.17 -10.82 26.79
N ILE A 248 11.74 -9.62 26.60
CA ILE A 248 11.69 -8.52 27.57
C ILE A 248 10.24 -8.09 27.84
N LEU A 249 9.44 -7.92 26.79
CA LEU A 249 8.05 -7.50 26.93
C LEU A 249 7.20 -8.60 27.59
N ARG A 250 7.42 -9.88 27.28
CA ARG A 250 6.76 -10.99 27.98
C ARG A 250 7.10 -11.01 29.47
N GLU A 251 8.37 -10.80 29.82
CA GLU A 251 8.79 -10.71 31.22
C GLU A 251 8.10 -9.54 31.93
N GLN A 252 8.10 -8.36 31.31
CA GLN A 252 7.50 -7.15 31.86
C GLN A 252 5.98 -7.25 32.02
N HIS A 253 5.31 -7.88 31.05
CA HIS A 253 3.86 -8.08 31.07
C HIS A 253 3.43 -9.35 31.82
N ASN A 254 4.37 -10.12 32.40
CA ASN A 254 4.14 -11.40 33.07
C ASN A 254 3.41 -12.44 32.19
N ILE A 255 3.77 -12.51 30.92
CA ILE A 255 3.20 -13.43 29.93
C ILE A 255 4.07 -14.68 29.83
N THR A 256 3.51 -15.82 30.23
CA THR A 256 4.20 -17.13 30.13
C THR A 256 3.86 -17.90 28.86
N ASP A 257 2.75 -17.54 28.21
CA ASP A 257 2.20 -18.23 27.04
C ASP A 257 2.30 -17.32 25.82
N PRO A 258 3.19 -17.62 24.84
CA PRO A 258 3.38 -16.80 23.64
C PRO A 258 2.11 -16.52 22.83
N ASP A 259 1.10 -17.41 22.89
CA ASP A 259 -0.16 -17.21 22.16
C ASP A 259 -1.01 -16.08 22.76
N LYS A 260 -0.68 -15.68 24.00
CA LYS A 260 -1.35 -14.60 24.75
C LYS A 260 -0.59 -13.29 24.74
N ASP A 261 0.44 -13.16 23.91
CA ASP A 261 1.12 -11.89 23.69
C ASP A 261 0.09 -10.79 23.37
N ASP A 262 0.12 -9.74 24.18
CA ASP A 262 -0.71 -8.53 24.07
C ASP A 262 0.01 -7.40 23.29
N PHE A 263 1.16 -7.75 22.71
CA PHE A 263 1.95 -6.91 21.83
C PHE A 263 2.34 -7.70 20.57
N SER A 264 2.72 -6.99 19.52
CA SER A 264 3.35 -7.55 18.33
C SER A 264 4.67 -6.86 18.11
N VAL A 265 5.71 -7.63 17.81
CA VAL A 265 7.01 -7.11 17.36
C VAL A 265 7.19 -7.52 15.92
N THR A 266 7.27 -6.55 15.03
CA THR A 266 7.32 -6.74 13.57
C THR A 266 8.55 -6.05 13.03
N THR A 267 9.42 -6.80 12.34
CA THR A 267 10.57 -6.22 11.64
C THR A 267 10.13 -5.60 10.32
N GLN A 268 10.94 -4.71 9.76
CA GLN A 268 10.68 -4.21 8.41
C GLN A 268 10.63 -5.34 7.38
N GLN A 269 11.52 -6.34 7.47
CA GLN A 269 11.52 -7.47 6.54
C GLN A 269 10.22 -8.28 6.66
N GLU A 270 9.73 -8.53 7.87
CA GLU A 270 8.43 -9.19 8.10
C GLU A 270 7.29 -8.38 7.46
N SER A 271 7.35 -7.04 7.53
CA SER A 271 6.38 -6.14 6.86
C SER A 271 6.45 -6.24 5.34
N VAL A 272 7.65 -6.27 4.76
CA VAL A 272 7.86 -6.46 3.31
C VAL A 272 7.33 -7.82 2.86
N ASP A 273 7.56 -8.88 3.63
CA ASP A 273 7.09 -10.23 3.32
C ASP A 273 5.57 -10.34 3.42
N LEU A 274 4.95 -9.66 4.39
CA LEU A 274 3.50 -9.56 4.50
C LEU A 274 2.88 -8.87 3.27
N ILE A 275 3.45 -7.72 2.87
CA ILE A 275 3.03 -6.99 1.66
C ILE A 275 3.19 -7.90 0.43
N ASN A 276 4.34 -8.56 0.28
CA ASN A 276 4.59 -9.48 -0.82
C ASN A 276 3.56 -10.60 -0.87
N THR A 277 3.19 -11.17 0.27
CA THR A 277 2.19 -12.23 0.39
C THR A 277 0.79 -11.74 -0.03
N VAL A 278 0.38 -10.57 0.43
CA VAL A 278 -0.91 -9.96 0.06
C VAL A 278 -0.96 -9.67 -1.44
N PHE A 279 0.07 -9.02 -1.98
CA PHE A 279 0.15 -8.70 -3.41
C PHE A 279 0.27 -9.96 -4.28
N PHE A 280 0.91 -11.02 -3.81
CA PHE A 280 0.92 -12.31 -4.50
C PHE A 280 -0.50 -12.89 -4.61
N GLY A 281 -1.31 -12.82 -3.54
CA GLY A 281 -2.71 -13.22 -3.57
C GLY A 281 -3.54 -12.41 -4.59
N ILE A 282 -3.37 -11.08 -4.60
CA ILE A 282 -4.01 -10.20 -5.60
C ILE A 282 -3.57 -10.56 -7.02
N GLN A 283 -2.27 -10.78 -7.23
CA GLN A 283 -1.73 -11.18 -8.53
C GLN A 283 -2.33 -12.51 -9.01
N MET A 284 -2.48 -13.50 -8.12
CA MET A 284 -3.13 -14.76 -8.45
C MET A 284 -4.59 -14.58 -8.86
N LEU A 285 -5.35 -13.74 -8.15
CA LEU A 285 -6.72 -13.38 -8.55
C LEU A 285 -6.75 -12.74 -9.94
N LEU A 286 -5.83 -11.81 -10.22
CA LEU A 286 -5.72 -11.16 -11.52
C LEU A 286 -5.37 -12.15 -12.64
N VAL A 287 -4.49 -13.11 -12.38
CA VAL A 287 -4.16 -14.19 -13.33
C VAL A 287 -5.38 -15.06 -13.63
N VAL A 288 -6.20 -15.39 -12.61
CA VAL A 288 -7.45 -16.13 -12.83
C VAL A 288 -8.44 -15.33 -13.66
N LEU A 289 -8.61 -14.03 -13.37
CA LEU A 289 -9.45 -13.15 -14.17
C LEU A 289 -8.95 -13.04 -15.62
N ALA A 290 -7.63 -12.90 -15.81
CA ALA A 290 -6.99 -12.92 -17.12
C ALA A 290 -7.25 -14.23 -17.87
N ALA A 291 -7.16 -15.37 -17.19
CA ALA A 291 -7.45 -16.68 -17.77
C ALA A 291 -8.91 -16.79 -18.20
N ILE A 292 -9.86 -16.29 -17.40
CA ILE A 292 -11.29 -16.23 -17.77
C ILE A 292 -11.48 -15.33 -19.01
N SER A 293 -10.87 -14.14 -19.03
CA SER A 293 -10.92 -13.25 -20.19
C SER A 293 -10.35 -13.89 -21.46
N LEU A 294 -9.27 -14.67 -21.32
CA LEU A 294 -8.69 -15.43 -22.43
C LEU A 294 -9.65 -16.52 -22.93
N ILE A 295 -10.35 -17.22 -22.04
CA ILE A 295 -11.38 -18.21 -22.42
C ILE A 295 -12.53 -17.53 -23.17
N VAL A 296 -13.05 -16.41 -22.66
CA VAL A 296 -14.14 -15.65 -23.31
C VAL A 296 -13.69 -15.12 -24.69
N GLY A 297 -12.47 -14.58 -24.79
CA GLY A 297 -11.88 -14.21 -26.07
C GLY A 297 -11.73 -15.41 -27.01
N GLY A 298 -11.34 -16.57 -26.48
CA GLY A 298 -11.26 -17.85 -27.17
C GLY A 298 -12.60 -18.31 -27.74
N VAL A 299 -13.69 -18.19 -26.98
CA VAL A 299 -15.06 -18.47 -27.45
C VAL A 299 -15.46 -17.51 -28.56
N GLY A 300 -15.08 -16.23 -28.46
CA GLY A 300 -15.30 -15.25 -29.52
C GLY A 300 -14.60 -15.63 -30.82
N ILE A 301 -13.33 -16.02 -30.74
CA ILE A 301 -12.56 -16.52 -31.90
C ILE A 301 -13.21 -17.79 -32.45
N MET A 302 -13.60 -18.73 -31.60
CA MET A 302 -14.27 -19.96 -32.01
C MET A 302 -15.53 -19.67 -32.79
N ASN A 303 -16.38 -18.76 -32.31
CA ASN A 303 -17.65 -18.43 -32.98
C ASN A 303 -17.39 -17.80 -34.36
N VAL A 304 -16.45 -16.86 -34.45
CA VAL A 304 -16.12 -16.21 -35.73
C VAL A 304 -15.50 -17.21 -36.71
N MET A 305 -14.64 -18.10 -36.23
CA MET A 305 -14.06 -19.17 -37.05
C MET A 305 -15.13 -20.19 -37.49
N TYR A 306 -16.08 -20.55 -36.61
CA TYR A 306 -17.20 -21.45 -36.95
C TYR A 306 -18.04 -20.86 -38.09
N VAL A 307 -18.48 -19.61 -37.97
CA VAL A 307 -19.26 -18.94 -39.02
C VAL A 307 -18.46 -18.83 -40.32
N SER A 308 -17.16 -18.53 -40.23
CA SER A 308 -16.28 -18.43 -41.40
C SER A 308 -16.10 -19.77 -42.13
N VAL A 309 -16.09 -20.90 -41.39
CA VAL A 309 -16.06 -22.25 -41.98
C VAL A 309 -17.40 -22.58 -42.63
N VAL A 310 -18.51 -22.28 -41.98
CA VAL A 310 -19.88 -22.53 -42.49
C VAL A 310 -20.12 -21.78 -43.81
N GLU A 311 -19.76 -20.50 -43.87
CA GLU A 311 -19.89 -19.68 -45.10
C GLU A 311 -19.01 -20.20 -46.25
N ARG A 312 -17.92 -20.93 -45.94
CA ARG A 312 -16.96 -21.45 -46.93
C ARG A 312 -17.10 -22.95 -47.19
N THR A 313 -18.17 -23.57 -46.72
CA THR A 313 -18.45 -25.01 -46.93
C THR A 313 -18.40 -25.41 -48.40
N PHE A 314 -18.92 -24.58 -49.31
CA PHE A 314 -18.86 -24.81 -50.76
C PHE A 314 -17.42 -24.81 -51.30
N GLU A 315 -16.59 -23.85 -50.88
CA GLU A 315 -15.17 -23.79 -51.26
C GLU A 315 -14.39 -25.01 -50.74
N ILE A 316 -14.67 -25.43 -49.50
CA ILE A 316 -14.05 -26.60 -48.88
C ILE A 316 -14.45 -27.88 -49.64
N GLY A 317 -15.72 -28.01 -50.01
CA GLY A 317 -16.23 -29.14 -50.80
C GLY A 317 -15.55 -29.25 -52.16
N LEU A 318 -15.37 -28.12 -52.86
CA LEU A 318 -14.66 -28.10 -54.15
C LEU A 318 -13.20 -28.51 -53.99
N ARG A 319 -12.50 -28.04 -52.94
CA ARG A 319 -11.11 -28.44 -52.67
C ARG A 319 -10.97 -29.91 -52.33
N LYS A 320 -11.88 -30.46 -51.53
CA LYS A 320 -11.92 -31.90 -51.22
C LYS A 320 -12.17 -32.73 -52.50
N ALA A 321 -13.06 -32.28 -53.38
CA ALA A 321 -13.34 -32.94 -54.64
C ALA A 321 -12.13 -33.01 -55.59
N VAL A 322 -11.22 -32.02 -55.52
CA VAL A 322 -9.97 -31.98 -56.30
C VAL A 322 -8.79 -32.65 -55.54
N GLY A 323 -9.06 -33.33 -54.41
CA GLY A 323 -8.09 -34.20 -53.71
C GLY A 323 -7.41 -33.59 -52.48
N ALA A 324 -7.86 -32.44 -51.97
CA ALA A 324 -7.30 -31.88 -50.73
C ALA A 324 -7.58 -32.78 -49.51
N ARG A 325 -6.57 -33.02 -48.68
CA ARG A 325 -6.69 -33.87 -47.47
C ARG A 325 -7.32 -33.09 -46.32
N GLU A 326 -8.05 -33.76 -45.44
CA GLU A 326 -8.69 -33.11 -44.28
C GLU A 326 -7.71 -32.38 -43.36
N LYS A 327 -6.51 -32.94 -43.19
CA LYS A 327 -5.43 -32.32 -42.42
C LYS A 327 -4.97 -30.98 -43.02
N GLU A 328 -5.04 -30.81 -44.33
CA GLU A 328 -4.62 -29.58 -45.02
C GLU A 328 -5.66 -28.47 -44.79
N ILE A 329 -6.94 -28.81 -44.87
CA ILE A 329 -8.04 -27.88 -44.55
C ILE A 329 -7.98 -27.47 -43.07
N ARG A 330 -7.82 -28.43 -42.15
CA ARG A 330 -7.68 -28.14 -40.71
C ARG A 330 -6.47 -27.25 -40.42
N ARG A 331 -5.31 -27.54 -41.04
CA ARG A 331 -4.11 -26.70 -40.90
C ARG A 331 -4.32 -25.28 -41.40
N GLN A 332 -5.05 -25.08 -42.50
CA GLN A 332 -5.33 -23.75 -43.02
C GLN A 332 -6.14 -22.92 -42.00
N PHE A 333 -7.28 -23.44 -41.54
CA PHE A 333 -8.13 -22.70 -40.59
C PHE A 333 -7.46 -22.49 -39.23
N LEU A 334 -6.70 -23.48 -38.74
CA LEU A 334 -5.90 -23.31 -37.53
C LEU A 334 -4.85 -22.19 -37.69
N THR A 335 -4.18 -22.15 -38.85
CA THR A 335 -3.19 -21.08 -39.12
C THR A 335 -3.87 -19.72 -39.22
N GLU A 336 -5.05 -19.63 -39.82
CA GLU A 336 -5.85 -18.40 -39.90
C GLU A 336 -6.24 -17.89 -38.51
N ALA A 337 -6.71 -18.78 -37.63
CA ALA A 337 -7.03 -18.46 -36.24
C ALA A 337 -5.78 -18.02 -35.45
N VAL A 338 -4.65 -18.73 -35.56
CA VAL A 338 -3.40 -18.37 -34.87
C VAL A 338 -2.85 -17.03 -35.35
N VAL A 339 -2.91 -16.75 -36.64
CA VAL A 339 -2.48 -15.45 -37.18
C VAL A 339 -3.37 -14.33 -36.63
N LEU A 340 -4.69 -14.52 -36.62
CA LEU A 340 -5.64 -13.59 -36.01
C LEU A 340 -5.32 -13.30 -34.54
N THR A 341 -5.09 -14.34 -33.74
CA THR A 341 -4.78 -14.17 -32.31
C THR A 341 -3.41 -13.54 -32.08
N MET A 342 -2.39 -13.88 -32.87
CA MET A 342 -1.08 -13.24 -32.78
C MET A 342 -1.16 -11.75 -33.12
N PHE A 343 -1.91 -11.36 -34.15
CA PHE A 343 -2.12 -9.94 -34.49
C PHE A 343 -2.90 -9.21 -33.39
N GLY A 344 -4.00 -9.77 -32.91
CA GLY A 344 -4.76 -9.18 -31.79
C GLY A 344 -3.95 -9.08 -30.51
N GLY A 345 -3.13 -10.09 -30.20
CA GLY A 345 -2.24 -10.08 -29.05
C GLY A 345 -1.12 -9.05 -29.18
N ALA A 346 -0.47 -8.96 -30.35
CA ALA A 346 0.58 -7.97 -30.60
C ALA A 346 0.05 -6.53 -30.49
N ILE A 347 -1.13 -6.26 -31.07
CA ILE A 347 -1.80 -4.96 -30.94
C ILE A 347 -2.20 -4.72 -29.49
N GLY A 348 -2.74 -5.73 -28.79
CA GLY A 348 -3.10 -5.65 -27.38
C GLY A 348 -1.91 -5.32 -26.48
N ILE A 349 -0.75 -5.94 -26.73
CA ILE A 349 0.50 -5.63 -26.02
C ILE A 349 0.93 -4.19 -26.29
N ALA A 350 0.96 -3.77 -27.56
CA ALA A 350 1.33 -2.40 -27.91
C ALA A 350 0.42 -1.36 -27.25
N VAL A 351 -0.90 -1.56 -27.33
CA VAL A 351 -1.90 -0.70 -26.70
C VAL A 351 -1.76 -0.71 -25.17
N GLY A 352 -1.58 -1.89 -24.57
CA GLY A 352 -1.40 -2.03 -23.13
C GLY A 352 -0.16 -1.31 -22.61
N ILE A 353 0.97 -1.40 -23.32
CA ILE A 353 2.21 -0.68 -22.98
C ILE A 353 1.99 0.84 -23.09
N VAL A 354 1.40 1.30 -24.19
CA VAL A 354 1.16 2.74 -24.40
C VAL A 354 0.25 3.29 -23.30
N LEU A 355 -0.86 2.62 -23.00
CA LEU A 355 -1.77 3.03 -21.94
C LEU A 355 -1.09 2.96 -20.56
N SER A 356 -0.27 1.94 -20.30
CA SER A 356 0.48 1.84 -19.04
C SER A 356 1.49 2.97 -18.89
N PHE A 357 2.14 3.40 -19.98
CA PHE A 357 3.05 4.53 -19.97
C PHE A 357 2.33 5.84 -19.63
N PHE A 358 1.13 6.06 -20.20
CA PHE A 358 0.31 7.22 -19.87
C PHE A 358 -0.22 7.23 -18.42
N ILE A 359 -0.40 6.06 -17.81
CA ILE A 359 -0.79 5.97 -16.38
C ILE A 359 0.40 6.23 -15.45
N ALA A 360 1.61 5.91 -15.91
CA ALA A 360 2.83 6.12 -15.14
C ALA A 360 3.34 7.58 -15.19
N LEU A 361 2.93 8.35 -16.20
CA LEU A 361 3.15 9.79 -16.29
C LEU A 361 2.16 10.54 -15.40
#